data_AF-A0A919QKT2-F1
#
_entry.id   AF-A0A919QKT2-F1
#
_cell.length_a   1.000
_cell.length_b   1.000
_cell.length_c   1.000
_cell.angle_alpha   90.00
_cell.angle_beta   90.00
_cell.angle_gamma   90.00
#
_symmetry.space_group_name_H-M   'P 1'
#
loop_
_entity.id
_entity.type
_entity.pdbx_description
1 polymer ?
#
loop_
_entity_poly.entity_id
_entity_poly.type
_entity_poly.pdbx_seq_one_letter_code
_entity_poly.pdbx_strand_id
1 'polypeptide(L)'
;MIVDMSTDWSHLEHAYGAATDVPRFFEEAANPELAVEAWHELWSCLCHQGTVYPASFAALPVLADIATGRRLGDPQSAIALASRIVVGEEQLHPSGYCREHYPAVLEELHRMAQHYLMAESFEGGERAYLYPLEDLLAFEGVPVWSHCLLPDLHDAICPSCSECLEIDLCHTPPGTRRRDPHASVRKLNFKGPTLTGVRPAAPADLQPLASRLYRMAVNAGQSAAAEHLTYLFGRTTCPSCAADFSVPEQIEAFYS
;
A
#
# COMPACT_ATOMS: atom_id res chain seq x y z
N MET A 1 -3.15 29.43 -14.15
CA MET A 1 -4.49 29.11 -13.62
C MET A 1 -5.20 28.23 -14.64
N ILE A 2 -5.13 26.92 -14.48
CA ILE A 2 -6.18 26.02 -14.99
C ILE A 2 -6.49 25.11 -13.81
N VAL A 3 -7.38 25.58 -12.95
CA VAL A 3 -8.17 24.70 -12.09
C VAL A 3 -9.06 23.94 -13.07
N ASP A 4 -9.03 22.62 -13.02
CA ASP A 4 -9.98 21.80 -13.79
C ASP A 4 -11.40 22.23 -13.41
N MET A 5 -12.06 22.96 -14.32
CA MET A 5 -13.38 23.55 -14.15
C MET A 5 -14.52 22.51 -14.20
N SER A 6 -14.22 21.20 -14.23
CA SER A 6 -15.25 20.17 -14.41
C SER A 6 -15.81 19.58 -13.11
N THR A 7 -15.08 19.63 -12.00
CA THR A 7 -15.53 19.05 -10.72
C THR A 7 -16.21 20.09 -9.83
N ASP A 8 -17.49 19.90 -9.52
CA ASP A 8 -18.19 20.69 -8.51
C ASP A 8 -17.98 20.11 -7.11
N TRP A 9 -16.90 20.56 -6.46
CA TRP A 9 -16.49 20.12 -5.12
C TRP A 9 -17.51 20.44 -4.02
N SER A 10 -18.45 21.37 -4.25
CA SER A 10 -19.47 21.71 -3.27
C SER A 10 -20.52 20.62 -3.06
N HIS A 11 -20.64 19.71 -4.03
CA HIS A 11 -21.52 18.54 -3.98
C HIS A 11 -20.83 17.25 -3.51
N LEU A 12 -19.55 17.35 -3.13
CA LEU A 12 -18.76 16.21 -2.67
C LEU A 12 -18.43 16.35 -1.20
N GLU A 13 -18.29 15.21 -0.53
CA GLU A 13 -17.87 15.12 0.86
C GLU A 13 -16.53 14.41 0.98
N HIS A 14 -15.80 14.78 2.03
CA HIS A 14 -14.56 14.17 2.50
C HIS A 14 -14.65 13.97 4.04
N ALA A 15 -13.56 13.55 4.70
CA ALA A 15 -13.57 13.22 6.13
C ALA A 15 -14.17 14.27 7.08
N TYR A 16 -14.05 15.56 6.73
CA TYR A 16 -14.46 16.68 7.58
C TYR A 16 -15.69 17.44 7.07
N GLY A 17 -16.47 16.84 6.14
CA GLY A 17 -17.66 17.47 5.54
C GLY A 17 -17.48 17.85 4.07
N ALA A 18 -18.03 18.99 3.65
CA ALA A 18 -18.01 19.42 2.25
C ALA A 18 -16.60 19.71 1.73
N ALA A 19 -16.28 19.22 0.53
CA ALA A 19 -14.93 19.22 -0.03
C ALA A 19 -14.52 20.54 -0.72
N THR A 20 -15.14 21.66 -0.36
CA THR A 20 -14.92 22.97 -1.01
C THR A 20 -13.50 23.54 -0.82
N ASP A 21 -12.75 23.02 0.14
CA ASP A 21 -11.37 23.37 0.47
C ASP A 21 -10.32 22.53 -0.29
N VAL A 22 -10.67 21.36 -0.82
CA VAL A 22 -9.76 20.48 -1.58
C VAL A 22 -9.05 21.19 -2.74
N PRO A 23 -9.73 22.02 -3.56
CA PRO A 23 -9.05 22.80 -4.60
C PRO A 23 -7.92 23.69 -4.06
N ARG A 24 -8.16 24.36 -2.91
CA ARG A 24 -7.16 25.21 -2.26
C ARG A 24 -5.96 24.39 -1.79
N PHE A 25 -6.19 23.22 -1.19
CA PHE A 25 -5.07 22.35 -0.79
C PHE A 25 -4.21 21.93 -1.99
N PHE A 26 -4.80 21.63 -3.14
CA PHE A 26 -4.01 21.35 -4.36
C PHE A 26 -3.27 22.57 -4.93
N GLU A 27 -3.77 23.79 -4.71
CA GLU A 27 -3.04 25.02 -5.06
C GLU A 27 -1.86 25.27 -4.11
N GLU A 28 -2.07 25.05 -2.81
CA GLU A 28 -1.03 25.16 -1.80
C GLU A 28 0.05 24.08 -1.96
N ALA A 29 -0.33 22.87 -2.41
CA ALA A 29 0.60 21.79 -2.73
C ALA A 29 1.59 22.15 -3.85
N ALA A 30 1.25 23.13 -4.71
CA ALA A 30 2.15 23.65 -5.73
C ALA A 30 3.15 24.71 -5.20
N ASN A 31 2.95 25.22 -3.98
CA ASN A 31 3.84 26.17 -3.33
C ASN A 31 4.84 25.42 -2.43
N PRO A 32 6.16 25.47 -2.70
CA PRO A 32 7.16 24.78 -1.88
C PRO A 32 7.12 25.10 -0.39
N GLU A 33 6.69 26.32 -0.01
CA GLU A 33 6.59 26.73 1.40
C GLU A 33 5.38 26.12 2.13
N LEU A 34 4.34 25.74 1.39
CA LEU A 34 3.08 25.22 1.94
C LEU A 34 2.88 23.73 1.64
N ALA A 35 3.67 23.16 0.71
CA ALA A 35 3.44 21.84 0.15
C ALA A 35 3.36 20.72 1.20
N VAL A 36 4.22 20.76 2.22
CA VAL A 36 4.23 19.72 3.27
C VAL A 36 2.90 19.67 4.02
N GLU A 37 2.39 20.83 4.45
CA GLU A 37 1.12 20.91 5.16
C GLU A 37 -0.06 20.61 4.22
N ALA A 38 -0.01 21.13 3.00
CA ALA A 38 -1.06 20.89 2.01
C ALA A 38 -1.22 19.41 1.66
N TRP A 39 -0.12 18.67 1.51
CA TRP A 39 -0.18 17.22 1.31
C TRP A 39 -0.70 16.49 2.55
N HIS A 40 -0.30 16.90 3.75
CA HIS A 40 -0.88 16.36 4.98
C HIS A 40 -2.39 16.55 5.00
N GLU A 41 -2.90 17.74 4.68
CA GLU A 41 -4.34 18.01 4.65
C GLU A 41 -5.06 17.19 3.56
N LEU A 42 -4.48 17.07 2.36
CA LEU A 42 -5.02 16.20 1.30
C LEU A 42 -5.14 14.74 1.76
N TRP A 43 -4.11 14.20 2.40
CA TRP A 43 -4.14 12.86 2.97
C TRP A 43 -5.18 12.74 4.09
N SER A 44 -5.20 13.72 4.98
CA SER A 44 -6.08 13.79 6.14
C SER A 44 -7.56 13.80 5.76
N CYS A 45 -7.92 14.50 4.67
CA CYS A 45 -9.31 14.66 4.26
C CYS A 45 -9.75 13.63 3.20
N LEU A 46 -8.91 13.27 2.22
CA LEU A 46 -9.26 12.36 1.12
C LEU A 46 -9.02 10.88 1.44
N CYS A 47 -8.22 10.55 2.45
CA CYS A 47 -7.90 9.16 2.78
C CYS A 47 -7.74 8.97 4.31
N HIS A 48 -8.68 9.51 5.08
CA HIS A 48 -8.59 9.57 6.55
C HIS A 48 -8.48 8.18 7.17
N GLN A 49 -7.31 7.86 7.69
CA GLN A 49 -7.01 6.54 8.28
C GLN A 49 -7.37 5.37 7.35
N GLY A 50 -7.20 5.57 6.04
CA GLY A 50 -7.55 4.58 5.00
C GLY A 50 -9.00 4.63 4.53
N THR A 51 -9.85 5.49 5.11
CA THR A 51 -11.24 5.69 4.65
C THR A 51 -11.26 6.63 3.45
N VAL A 52 -11.97 6.24 2.39
CA VAL A 52 -12.14 7.07 1.18
C VAL A 52 -13.55 7.64 1.08
N TYR A 53 -13.70 8.70 0.28
CA TYR A 53 -14.90 9.52 0.19
C TYR A 53 -15.23 9.85 -1.28
N PRO A 54 -16.43 10.37 -1.60
CA PRO A 54 -16.73 10.84 -2.95
C PRO A 54 -15.71 11.85 -3.49
N ALA A 55 -15.20 12.75 -2.64
CA ALA A 55 -14.15 13.70 -3.02
C ALA A 55 -12.82 13.01 -3.38
N SER A 56 -12.54 11.83 -2.83
CA SER A 56 -11.31 11.07 -3.10
C SER A 56 -11.25 10.64 -4.56
N PHE A 57 -12.31 10.01 -5.08
CA PHE A 57 -12.33 9.58 -6.48
C PHE A 57 -12.32 10.77 -7.45
N ALA A 58 -13.00 11.86 -7.10
CA ALA A 58 -12.98 13.09 -7.89
C ALA A 58 -11.59 13.76 -7.95
N ALA A 59 -10.69 13.45 -7.00
CA ALA A 59 -9.32 13.94 -7.00
C ALA A 59 -8.38 13.16 -7.93
N LEU A 60 -8.73 11.94 -8.37
CA LEU A 60 -7.86 11.09 -9.19
C LEU A 60 -7.32 11.77 -10.46
N PRO A 61 -8.14 12.50 -11.27
CA PRO A 61 -7.62 13.23 -12.43
C PRO A 61 -6.58 14.30 -12.06
N VAL A 62 -6.82 15.04 -10.97
CA VAL A 62 -5.89 16.07 -10.47
C VAL A 62 -4.57 15.44 -10.02
N LEU A 63 -4.63 14.30 -9.34
CA LEU A 63 -3.45 13.55 -8.90
C LEU A 63 -2.65 13.03 -10.11
N ALA A 64 -3.31 12.54 -11.16
CA ALA A 64 -2.63 12.15 -12.40
C ALA A 64 -1.98 13.34 -13.11
N ASP A 65 -2.61 14.51 -13.12
CA ASP A 65 -1.99 15.73 -13.68
C ASP A 65 -0.74 16.14 -12.91
N ILE A 66 -0.73 16.01 -11.58
CA ILE A 66 0.47 16.25 -10.76
C ILE A 66 1.54 15.19 -11.06
N ALA A 67 1.15 13.91 -11.05
CA ALA A 67 2.06 12.78 -11.31
C ALA A 67 2.75 12.89 -12.67
N THR A 68 2.05 13.38 -13.69
CA THR A 68 2.57 13.54 -15.05
C THR A 68 3.26 14.89 -15.30
N GLY A 69 3.29 15.78 -14.30
CA GLY A 69 3.88 17.11 -14.40
C GLY A 69 3.07 18.13 -15.20
N ARG A 70 1.80 17.81 -15.53
CA ARG A 70 0.85 18.77 -16.13
C ARG A 70 0.36 19.81 -15.14
N ARG A 71 0.40 19.48 -13.85
CA ARG A 71 0.13 20.38 -12.72
C ARG A 71 1.33 20.37 -11.76
N LEU A 72 1.63 21.53 -11.17
CA LEU A 72 2.67 21.63 -10.14
C LEU A 72 2.24 20.88 -8.86
N GLY A 73 3.21 20.23 -8.21
CA GLY A 73 3.03 19.45 -6.99
C GLY A 73 4.11 18.37 -6.90
N ASP A 74 4.10 17.59 -5.81
CA ASP A 74 4.99 16.44 -5.68
C ASP A 74 4.39 15.21 -6.37
N PRO A 75 5.00 14.68 -7.44
CA PRO A 75 4.49 13.52 -8.16
C PRO A 75 4.41 12.25 -7.30
N GLN A 76 5.34 12.05 -6.36
CA GLN A 76 5.35 10.84 -5.53
C GLN A 76 4.20 10.84 -4.53
N SER A 77 3.96 11.97 -3.86
CA SER A 77 2.78 12.14 -2.99
C SER A 77 1.47 11.96 -3.77
N ALA A 78 1.40 12.44 -5.02
CA ALA A 78 0.22 12.28 -5.87
C ALA A 78 -0.06 10.80 -6.20
N ILE A 79 0.97 10.06 -6.59
CA ILE A 79 0.90 8.63 -6.89
C ILE A 79 0.48 7.83 -5.65
N ALA A 80 1.12 8.08 -4.51
CA ALA A 80 0.84 7.38 -3.26
C ALA A 80 -0.61 7.63 -2.79
N LEU A 81 -1.09 8.87 -2.83
CA LEU A 81 -2.48 9.17 -2.47
C LEU A 81 -3.47 8.53 -3.44
N ALA A 82 -3.21 8.62 -4.75
CA ALA A 82 -4.08 8.00 -5.75
C ALA A 82 -4.15 6.48 -5.57
N SER A 83 -3.04 5.82 -5.24
CA SER A 83 -3.00 4.38 -5.01
C SER A 83 -3.89 3.97 -3.84
N ARG A 84 -3.85 4.71 -2.71
CA ARG A 84 -4.68 4.42 -1.54
C ARG A 84 -6.17 4.64 -1.83
N ILE A 85 -6.50 5.64 -2.65
CA ILE A 85 -7.88 5.89 -3.09
C ILE A 85 -8.39 4.70 -3.92
N VAL A 86 -7.57 4.19 -4.85
CA VAL A 86 -7.92 3.02 -5.68
C VAL A 86 -8.07 1.76 -4.82
N VAL A 87 -7.17 1.52 -3.86
CA VAL A 87 -7.28 0.39 -2.92
C VAL A 87 -8.57 0.47 -2.10
N GLY A 88 -8.99 1.68 -1.71
CA GLY A 88 -10.19 1.91 -0.92
C GLY A 88 -11.51 1.83 -1.69
N GLU A 89 -11.51 1.56 -3.00
CA GLU A 89 -12.70 1.71 -3.84
C GLU A 89 -13.91 0.90 -3.35
N GLU A 90 -13.68 -0.28 -2.79
CA GLU A 90 -14.71 -1.20 -2.30
C GLU A 90 -15.50 -0.68 -1.10
N GLN A 91 -15.03 0.40 -0.45
CA GLN A 91 -15.75 1.05 0.64
C GLN A 91 -17.01 1.79 0.16
N LEU A 92 -17.03 2.26 -1.09
CA LEU A 92 -18.13 3.06 -1.65
C LEU A 92 -18.65 2.55 -3.00
N HIS A 93 -17.86 1.74 -3.71
CA HIS A 93 -18.16 1.27 -5.05
C HIS A 93 -17.85 -0.22 -5.22
N PRO A 94 -18.37 -0.90 -6.25
CA PRO A 94 -17.96 -2.26 -6.57
C PRO A 94 -16.48 -2.34 -6.96
N SER A 95 -15.86 -3.51 -6.75
CA SER A 95 -14.50 -3.81 -7.22
C SER A 95 -14.36 -3.52 -8.72
N GLY A 96 -13.30 -2.81 -9.11
CA GLY A 96 -13.04 -2.38 -10.48
C GLY A 96 -13.66 -1.04 -10.88
N TYR A 97 -14.37 -0.34 -9.98
CA TYR A 97 -14.99 0.95 -10.26
C TYR A 97 -14.00 1.96 -10.86
N CYS A 98 -12.81 2.09 -10.27
CA CYS A 98 -11.82 3.05 -10.75
C CYS A 98 -11.32 2.68 -12.15
N ARG A 99 -11.19 1.40 -12.47
CA ARG A 99 -10.77 0.92 -13.79
C ARG A 99 -11.82 1.19 -14.85
N GLU A 100 -13.10 1.11 -14.49
CA GLU A 100 -14.21 1.42 -15.37
C GLU A 100 -14.36 2.93 -15.62
N HIS A 101 -14.24 3.74 -14.58
CA HIS A 101 -14.56 5.18 -14.64
C HIS A 101 -13.35 6.07 -14.94
N TYR A 102 -12.14 5.63 -14.59
CA TYR A 102 -10.89 6.39 -14.72
C TYR A 102 -9.77 5.62 -15.48
N PRO A 103 -10.05 4.89 -16.58
CA PRO A 103 -9.07 3.99 -17.19
C PRO A 103 -7.79 4.71 -17.64
N ALA A 104 -7.93 5.87 -18.29
CA ALA A 104 -6.78 6.65 -18.77
C ALA A 104 -5.95 7.24 -17.60
N VAL A 105 -6.62 7.67 -16.54
CA VAL A 105 -5.98 8.19 -15.32
C VAL A 105 -5.19 7.09 -14.62
N LEU A 106 -5.75 5.87 -14.51
CA LEU A 106 -5.02 4.73 -13.94
C LEU A 106 -3.82 4.32 -14.80
N GLU A 107 -3.94 4.36 -16.13
CA GLU A 107 -2.82 4.06 -17.03
C GLU A 107 -1.68 5.08 -16.87
N GLU A 108 -2.00 6.36 -16.73
CA GLU A 108 -1.00 7.41 -16.48
C GLU A 108 -0.31 7.24 -15.13
N LEU A 109 -1.08 7.00 -14.07
CA LEU A 109 -0.55 6.77 -12.72
C LEU A 109 0.32 5.51 -12.67
N HIS A 110 -0.12 4.41 -13.29
CA HIS A 110 0.66 3.17 -13.42
C HIS A 110 1.99 3.42 -14.12
N ARG A 111 1.97 4.10 -15.27
CA ARG A 111 3.18 4.44 -16.02
C ARG A 111 4.15 5.31 -15.20
N MET A 112 3.63 6.29 -14.45
CA MET A 112 4.47 7.13 -13.61
C MET A 112 5.04 6.36 -12.41
N ALA A 113 4.24 5.51 -11.75
CA ALA A 113 4.73 4.64 -10.67
C ALA A 113 5.86 3.71 -11.14
N GLN A 114 5.70 3.10 -12.33
CA GLN A 114 6.76 2.31 -12.96
C GLN A 114 8.02 3.14 -13.23
N HIS A 115 7.87 4.36 -13.74
CA HIS A 115 8.99 5.24 -14.03
C HIS A 115 9.83 5.54 -12.79
N TYR A 116 9.19 5.87 -11.65
CA TYR A 116 9.88 6.15 -10.39
C TYR A 116 10.56 4.91 -9.80
N LEU A 117 9.91 3.74 -9.85
CA LEU A 117 10.48 2.48 -9.38
C LEU A 117 11.72 2.02 -10.16
N MET A 118 11.77 2.38 -11.45
CA MET A 118 12.82 1.96 -12.38
C MET A 118 13.90 3.02 -12.59
N ALA A 119 13.89 4.10 -11.79
CA ALA A 119 14.96 5.09 -11.82
C ALA A 119 16.29 4.42 -11.42
N GLU A 120 17.36 4.69 -12.17
CA GLU A 120 18.67 4.01 -12.01
C GLU A 120 19.26 4.10 -10.59
N SER A 121 18.89 5.14 -9.84
CA SER A 121 19.35 5.39 -8.48
C SER A 121 18.16 5.64 -7.54
N PHE A 122 17.37 4.60 -7.25
CA PHE A 122 16.35 4.70 -6.22
C PHE A 122 16.98 5.00 -4.85
N GLU A 123 16.65 6.14 -4.27
CA GLU A 123 17.12 6.54 -2.94
C GLU A 123 16.13 6.10 -1.86
N GLY A 124 16.62 5.42 -0.82
CA GLY A 124 15.80 4.99 0.31
C GLY A 124 16.11 3.58 0.79
N GLY A 125 15.59 3.23 1.96
CA GLY A 125 15.67 1.88 2.51
C GLY A 125 14.52 0.97 2.05
N GLU A 126 14.46 -0.23 2.60
CA GLU A 126 13.47 -1.27 2.30
C GLU A 126 12.03 -0.74 2.23
N ARG A 127 11.54 -0.09 3.30
CA ARG A 127 10.18 0.45 3.33
C ARG A 127 9.94 1.49 2.24
N ALA A 128 10.91 2.38 2.01
CA ALA A 128 10.80 3.42 1.00
C ALA A 128 10.64 2.83 -0.41
N TYR A 129 11.25 1.66 -0.68
CA TYR A 129 11.09 0.95 -1.94
C TYR A 129 9.79 0.14 -2.04
N LEU A 130 9.35 -0.46 -0.94
CA LEU A 130 8.12 -1.28 -0.91
C LEU A 130 6.85 -0.44 -1.08
N TYR A 131 6.81 0.81 -0.58
CA TYR A 131 5.66 1.70 -0.77
C TYR A 131 5.32 1.94 -2.27
N PRO A 132 6.25 2.39 -3.14
CA PRO A 132 5.96 2.51 -4.57
C PRO A 132 5.65 1.18 -5.27
N LEU A 133 6.17 0.05 -4.77
CA LEU A 133 5.77 -1.27 -5.28
C LEU A 133 4.29 -1.55 -4.98
N GLU A 134 3.81 -1.25 -3.78
CA GLU A 134 2.39 -1.32 -3.45
C GLU A 134 1.55 -0.38 -4.32
N ASP A 135 2.03 0.85 -4.57
CA ASP A 135 1.35 1.80 -5.45
C ASP A 135 1.17 1.24 -6.87
N LEU A 136 2.23 0.64 -7.41
CA LEU A 136 2.19 -0.03 -8.71
C LEU A 136 1.13 -1.14 -8.73
N LEU A 137 1.10 -1.98 -7.70
CA LEU A 137 0.17 -3.09 -7.59
C LEU A 137 -1.29 -2.63 -7.41
N ALA A 138 -1.52 -1.49 -6.76
CA ALA A 138 -2.84 -0.88 -6.66
C ALA A 138 -3.40 -0.56 -8.05
N PHE A 139 -2.62 0.08 -8.92
CA PHE A 139 -3.07 0.40 -10.29
C PHE A 139 -3.19 -0.84 -11.20
N GLU A 140 -2.43 -1.89 -10.92
CA GLU A 140 -2.59 -3.20 -11.57
C GLU A 140 -3.82 -3.98 -11.08
N GLY A 141 -4.47 -3.54 -10.00
CA GLY A 141 -5.61 -4.22 -9.41
C GLY A 141 -5.24 -5.57 -8.78
N VAL A 142 -4.03 -5.67 -8.21
CA VAL A 142 -3.59 -6.87 -7.48
C VAL A 142 -4.10 -6.77 -6.05
N PRO A 143 -5.10 -7.57 -5.63
CA PRO A 143 -5.66 -7.50 -4.28
C PRO A 143 -4.63 -7.94 -3.25
N VAL A 144 -4.84 -7.52 -1.99
CA VAL A 144 -3.96 -7.79 -0.82
C VAL A 144 -2.56 -7.19 -0.95
N TRP A 145 -1.80 -7.54 -1.98
CA TRP A 145 -0.44 -7.08 -2.21
C TRP A 145 -0.32 -5.61 -2.59
N SER A 146 -1.41 -4.95 -2.96
CA SER A 146 -1.46 -3.48 -3.08
C SER A 146 -1.31 -2.74 -1.75
N HIS A 147 -1.32 -3.44 -0.60
CA HIS A 147 -1.21 -2.84 0.74
C HIS A 147 -0.62 -3.78 1.81
N CYS A 148 -0.04 -4.92 1.43
CA CYS A 148 0.52 -5.94 2.33
C CYS A 148 1.96 -6.35 1.98
N LEU A 149 2.73 -5.51 1.28
CA LEU A 149 4.14 -5.79 0.98
C LEU A 149 5.09 -5.31 2.09
N LEU A 150 4.68 -4.37 2.93
CA LEU A 150 5.56 -3.80 3.95
C LEU A 150 6.02 -4.85 4.98
N PRO A 151 7.20 -4.67 5.61
CA PRO A 151 7.61 -5.46 6.77
C PRO A 151 6.72 -5.07 7.95
N ASP A 152 5.61 -5.79 8.10
CA ASP A 152 4.61 -5.58 9.14
C ASP A 152 4.24 -6.90 9.84
N LEU A 153 3.28 -6.81 10.75
CA LEU A 153 2.59 -7.94 11.33
C LEU A 153 1.39 -8.27 10.47
N HIS A 154 1.38 -9.50 9.95
CA HIS A 154 0.23 -10.02 9.23
C HIS A 154 -0.55 -11.00 10.07
N ASP A 155 -1.84 -10.79 10.06
CA ASP A 155 -2.79 -11.69 10.65
C ASP A 155 -2.95 -12.96 9.79
N ALA A 156 -3.01 -14.13 10.45
CA ALA A 156 -3.20 -15.40 9.77
C ALA A 156 -4.00 -16.38 10.62
N ILE A 157 -4.60 -17.38 9.98
CA ILE A 157 -5.23 -18.53 10.63
C ILE A 157 -4.43 -19.77 10.24
N CYS A 158 -4.09 -20.63 11.21
CA CYS A 158 -3.44 -21.89 10.85
C CYS A 158 -4.40 -22.77 10.03
N PRO A 159 -4.03 -23.23 8.82
CA PRO A 159 -4.93 -24.03 7.98
C PRO A 159 -5.20 -25.44 8.54
N SER A 160 -4.40 -25.90 9.53
CA SER A 160 -4.54 -27.24 10.09
C SER A 160 -5.28 -27.30 11.42
N CYS A 161 -5.03 -26.34 12.33
CA CYS A 161 -5.65 -26.34 13.66
C CYS A 161 -6.50 -25.10 13.94
N SER A 162 -6.67 -24.22 12.96
CA SER A 162 -7.48 -22.99 13.05
C SER A 162 -7.06 -22.01 14.16
N GLU A 163 -5.83 -22.14 14.66
CA GLU A 163 -5.25 -21.20 15.63
C GLU A 163 -5.10 -19.81 14.99
N CYS A 164 -5.46 -18.76 15.71
CA CYS A 164 -5.19 -17.39 15.29
C CYS A 164 -3.71 -17.06 15.51
N LEU A 165 -3.04 -16.65 14.44
CA LEU A 165 -1.61 -16.38 14.41
C LEU A 165 -1.33 -14.93 14.00
N GLU A 166 -0.12 -14.50 14.32
CA GLU A 166 0.52 -13.31 13.78
C GLU A 166 1.85 -13.74 13.14
N ILE A 167 2.06 -13.35 11.89
CA ILE A 167 3.32 -13.50 11.15
C ILE A 167 4.01 -12.14 11.24
N ASP A 168 5.09 -12.07 12.01
CA ASP A 168 5.85 -10.87 12.26
C ASP A 168 7.06 -10.82 11.32
N LEU A 169 6.95 -9.97 10.29
CA LEU A 169 8.02 -9.71 9.33
C LEU A 169 8.88 -8.50 9.73
N CYS A 170 8.50 -7.77 10.79
CA CYS A 170 9.30 -6.66 11.32
C CYS A 170 10.53 -7.13 12.11
N HIS A 171 10.46 -8.32 12.72
CA HIS A 171 11.55 -8.86 13.53
C HIS A 171 12.65 -9.47 12.67
N THR A 172 13.89 -9.43 13.16
CA THR A 172 15.03 -10.11 12.54
C THR A 172 15.59 -11.16 13.52
N PRO A 173 15.48 -12.47 13.22
CA PRO A 173 14.79 -13.06 12.08
C PRO A 173 13.26 -12.95 12.18
N PRO A 174 12.54 -12.96 11.05
CA PRO A 174 11.08 -12.94 11.03
C PRO A 174 10.50 -14.24 11.57
N GLY A 175 9.25 -14.22 12.00
CA GLY A 175 8.63 -15.44 12.50
C GLY A 175 7.16 -15.35 12.88
N THR A 176 6.63 -16.45 13.36
CA THR A 176 5.20 -16.62 13.64
C THR A 176 4.97 -16.93 15.11
N ARG A 177 3.91 -16.33 15.66
CA ARG A 177 3.44 -16.54 17.04
C ARG A 177 1.92 -16.67 17.08
N ARG A 178 1.40 -17.14 18.23
CA ARG A 178 -0.03 -17.07 18.52
C ARG A 178 -0.44 -15.61 18.67
N ARG A 179 -1.60 -15.25 18.10
CA ARG A 179 -2.21 -13.93 18.34
C ARG A 179 -2.66 -13.87 19.79
N ASP A 180 -2.29 -12.81 20.52
CA ASP A 180 -2.87 -12.53 21.83
C ASP A 180 -4.18 -11.75 21.61
N PRO A 181 -5.37 -12.32 21.92
CA PRO A 181 -6.65 -11.63 21.77
C PRO A 181 -6.76 -10.36 22.63
N HIS A 182 -5.85 -10.15 23.59
CA HIS A 182 -5.80 -8.97 24.45
C HIS A 182 -4.65 -7.99 24.13
N ALA A 183 -3.90 -8.20 23.04
CA ALA A 183 -2.78 -7.33 22.66
C ALA A 183 -3.18 -5.85 22.53
N SER A 184 -4.37 -5.58 21.99
CA SER A 184 -4.93 -4.22 21.82
C SER A 184 -5.33 -3.56 23.14
N VAL A 185 -5.73 -4.34 24.15
CA VAL A 185 -6.23 -3.84 25.44
C VAL A 185 -5.09 -3.58 26.43
N ARG A 186 -3.99 -4.34 26.34
CA ARG A 186 -2.95 -4.29 27.37
C ARG A 186 -1.98 -3.12 27.28
N LYS A 187 -1.97 -2.33 26.19
CA LYS A 187 -1.04 -1.19 25.96
C LYS A 187 0.39 -1.45 26.47
N LEU A 188 0.80 -2.70 26.46
CA LEU A 188 2.14 -3.15 26.75
C LEU A 188 2.67 -3.52 25.38
N ASN A 189 3.79 -2.93 24.99
CA ASN A 189 4.55 -3.24 23.77
C ASN A 189 5.06 -4.70 23.75
N PHE A 190 4.36 -5.61 24.41
CA PHE A 190 4.72 -6.99 24.60
C PHE A 190 4.07 -7.80 23.48
N LYS A 191 4.65 -7.68 22.28
CA LYS A 191 4.55 -8.74 21.28
C LYS A 191 5.21 -9.97 21.94
N GLY A 192 4.43 -11.02 22.21
CA GLY A 192 5.00 -12.27 22.74
C GLY A 192 6.17 -12.75 21.87
N PRO A 193 7.12 -13.53 22.40
CA PRO A 193 8.27 -13.94 21.62
C PRO A 193 7.82 -14.67 20.36
N THR A 194 8.48 -14.38 19.24
CA THR A 194 8.37 -15.19 18.03
C THR A 194 8.70 -16.64 18.38
N LEU A 195 7.75 -17.55 18.12
CA LEU A 195 7.84 -18.94 18.58
C LEU A 195 8.41 -19.87 17.50
N THR A 196 8.36 -19.46 16.24
CA THR A 196 8.84 -20.19 15.05
C THR A 196 9.35 -19.18 14.03
N GLY A 197 10.39 -19.51 13.26
CA GLY A 197 10.92 -18.62 12.22
C GLY A 197 10.20 -18.78 10.88
N VAL A 198 10.03 -17.67 10.14
CA VAL A 198 9.62 -17.71 8.72
C VAL A 198 10.86 -18.13 7.91
N ARG A 199 10.67 -19.07 6.99
CA ARG A 199 11.72 -19.52 6.07
C ARG A 199 11.53 -18.83 4.72
N PRO A 200 12.59 -18.25 4.16
CA PRO A 200 12.50 -17.59 2.86
C PRO A 200 12.28 -18.62 1.76
N ALA A 201 11.51 -18.26 0.74
CA ALA A 201 11.50 -19.00 -0.52
C ALA A 201 12.82 -18.79 -1.27
N ALA A 202 13.32 -19.83 -1.94
CA ALA A 202 14.44 -19.63 -2.85
C ALA A 202 13.96 -18.75 -4.03
N PRO A 203 14.76 -17.79 -4.53
CA PRO A 203 14.35 -16.92 -5.64
C PRO A 203 13.89 -17.67 -6.89
N ALA A 204 14.42 -18.88 -7.13
CA ALA A 204 14.04 -19.75 -8.25
C ALA A 204 12.64 -20.38 -8.10
N ASP A 205 12.11 -20.45 -6.87
CA ASP A 205 10.83 -21.07 -6.53
C ASP A 205 9.71 -20.03 -6.34
N LEU A 206 10.01 -18.74 -6.46
CA LEU A 206 9.04 -17.66 -6.33
C LEU A 206 7.96 -17.75 -7.44
N GLN A 207 6.71 -17.61 -7.04
CA GLN A 207 5.57 -17.50 -7.96
C GLN A 207 5.68 -16.26 -8.86
N PRO A 208 4.99 -16.19 -10.01
CA PRO A 208 5.22 -15.15 -11.02
C PRO A 208 5.19 -13.70 -10.50
N LEU A 209 4.21 -13.35 -9.65
CA LEU A 209 4.13 -12.02 -9.04
C LEU A 209 5.34 -11.74 -8.14
N ALA A 210 5.63 -12.64 -7.21
CA ALA A 210 6.75 -12.51 -6.28
C ALA A 210 8.10 -12.46 -7.01
N SER A 211 8.28 -13.29 -8.05
CA SER A 211 9.49 -13.30 -8.89
C SER A 211 9.69 -11.98 -9.61
N ARG A 212 8.60 -11.37 -10.12
CA ARG A 212 8.63 -10.04 -10.73
C ARG A 212 9.07 -8.97 -9.73
N LEU A 213 8.43 -8.91 -8.56
CA LEU A 213 8.74 -7.93 -7.51
C LEU A 213 10.18 -8.08 -7.01
N TYR A 214 10.61 -9.32 -6.75
CA TYR A 214 11.98 -9.64 -6.34
C TYR A 214 13.00 -9.12 -7.37
N ARG A 215 12.78 -9.39 -8.66
CA ARG A 215 13.67 -8.91 -9.74
C ARG A 215 13.69 -7.39 -9.83
N MET A 216 12.57 -6.72 -9.63
CA MET A 216 12.53 -5.25 -9.60
C MET A 216 13.42 -4.73 -8.48
N ALA A 217 13.27 -5.26 -7.26
CA ALA A 217 14.10 -4.89 -6.12
C ALA A 217 15.59 -5.15 -6.36
N VAL A 218 15.94 -6.33 -6.89
CA VAL A 218 17.34 -6.66 -7.23
C VAL A 218 17.92 -5.70 -8.28
N ASN A 219 17.18 -5.42 -9.36
CA ASN A 219 17.63 -4.52 -10.42
C ASN A 219 17.79 -3.08 -9.93
N ALA A 220 16.99 -2.65 -8.94
CA ALA A 220 17.11 -1.36 -8.29
C ALA A 220 18.20 -1.31 -7.19
N GLY A 221 18.93 -2.40 -6.96
CA GLY A 221 19.96 -2.50 -5.91
C GLY A 221 19.38 -2.60 -4.49
N GLN A 222 18.08 -2.78 -4.35
CA GLN A 222 17.34 -2.79 -3.08
C GLN A 222 17.37 -4.17 -2.44
N SER A 223 18.55 -4.56 -1.96
CA SER A 223 18.80 -5.93 -1.44
C SER A 223 17.94 -6.30 -0.24
N ALA A 224 17.69 -5.35 0.68
CA ALA A 224 16.83 -5.59 1.85
C ALA A 224 15.38 -5.87 1.42
N ALA A 225 14.81 -5.05 0.52
CA ALA A 225 13.48 -5.30 -0.03
C ALA A 225 13.40 -6.64 -0.78
N ALA A 226 14.43 -6.99 -1.55
CA ALA A 226 14.50 -8.28 -2.22
C ALA A 226 14.52 -9.45 -1.22
N GLU A 227 15.29 -9.35 -0.15
CA GLU A 227 15.32 -10.35 0.94
C GLU A 227 13.96 -10.45 1.63
N HIS A 228 13.35 -9.34 2.04
CA HIS A 228 12.03 -9.32 2.66
C HIS A 228 10.97 -10.02 1.80
N LEU A 229 10.94 -9.75 0.50
CA LEU A 229 10.02 -10.42 -0.43
C LEU A 229 10.19 -11.95 -0.41
N THR A 230 11.40 -12.49 -0.19
CA THR A 230 11.58 -13.95 -0.07
C THR A 230 10.95 -14.52 1.20
N TYR A 231 10.91 -13.76 2.30
CA TYR A 231 10.22 -14.17 3.53
C TYR A 231 8.70 -13.99 3.41
N LEU A 232 8.24 -12.88 2.84
CA LEU A 232 6.82 -12.59 2.62
C LEU A 232 6.18 -13.66 1.73
N PHE A 233 6.87 -14.09 0.67
CA PHE A 233 6.46 -15.17 -0.21
C PHE A 233 7.04 -16.54 0.18
N GLY A 234 7.43 -16.68 1.46
CA GLY A 234 8.03 -17.86 2.03
C GLY A 234 7.04 -18.80 2.72
N ARG A 235 7.55 -19.56 3.69
CA ARG A 235 6.77 -20.54 4.46
C ARG A 235 7.04 -20.40 5.95
N THR A 236 6.07 -20.80 6.76
CA THR A 236 6.21 -20.81 8.21
C THR A 236 5.60 -22.08 8.81
N THR A 237 5.76 -22.24 10.12
CA THR A 237 5.27 -23.39 10.86
C THR A 237 4.39 -22.92 12.01
N CYS A 238 3.24 -23.57 12.22
CA CYS A 238 2.36 -23.23 13.33
C CYS A 238 3.04 -23.55 14.68
N PRO A 239 3.13 -22.59 15.63
CA PRO A 239 3.70 -22.86 16.94
C PRO A 239 2.81 -23.72 17.86
N SER A 240 1.56 -23.99 17.46
CA SER A 240 0.61 -24.80 18.23
C SER A 240 0.56 -26.25 17.74
N CYS A 241 0.52 -26.49 16.43
CA CYS A 241 0.35 -27.84 15.86
C CYS A 241 1.51 -28.30 14.96
N ALA A 242 2.55 -27.49 14.79
CA ALA A 242 3.70 -27.75 13.93
C ALA A 242 3.38 -27.95 12.43
N ALA A 243 2.16 -27.61 11.99
CA ALA A 243 1.82 -27.65 10.58
C ALA A 243 2.64 -26.65 9.76
N ASP A 244 3.11 -27.09 8.60
CA ASP A 244 3.88 -26.28 7.66
C ASP A 244 2.95 -25.65 6.61
N PHE A 245 3.01 -24.33 6.42
CA PHE A 245 2.12 -23.65 5.49
C PHE A 245 2.76 -22.43 4.82
N SER A 246 2.15 -22.02 3.71
CA SER A 246 2.55 -20.88 2.89
C SER A 246 2.18 -19.57 3.58
N VAL A 247 3.14 -18.66 3.75
CA VAL A 247 2.87 -17.30 4.26
C VAL A 247 1.91 -16.54 3.34
N PRO A 248 2.17 -16.43 2.02
CA PRO A 248 1.33 -15.61 1.15
C PRO A 248 -0.10 -16.12 1.06
N GLU A 249 -0.32 -17.44 1.01
CA GLU A 249 -1.68 -18.00 0.97
C GLU A 249 -2.51 -17.66 2.21
N GLN A 250 -1.88 -17.59 3.39
CA GLN A 250 -2.61 -17.26 4.63
C GLN A 250 -2.85 -15.76 4.78
N ILE A 251 -1.95 -14.91 4.27
CA ILE A 251 -2.18 -13.47 4.20
C ILE A 251 -3.31 -13.19 3.20
N GLU A 252 -3.24 -13.76 2.00
CA GLU A 252 -4.29 -13.62 0.99
C GLU A 252 -5.65 -14.07 1.54
N ALA A 253 -5.73 -15.26 2.15
CA ALA A 253 -6.99 -15.76 2.70
C ALA A 253 -7.54 -14.95 3.88
N PHE A 254 -6.71 -14.18 4.59
CA PHE A 254 -7.16 -13.34 5.71
C PHE A 254 -7.67 -11.97 5.23
N TYR A 255 -7.08 -11.42 4.17
CA TYR A 255 -7.37 -10.07 3.68
C TYR A 255 -8.15 -10.03 2.35
N SER A 256 -8.48 -11.19 1.76
CA SER A 256 -9.43 -11.35 0.65
C SER A 256 -10.87 -11.29 1.10
#